data_AF-I0SY35-F1
#
_entry.id   AF-I0SY35-F1
#
_cell.length_a   1.000
_cell.length_b   1.000
_cell.length_c   1.000
_cell.angle_alpha   90.00
_cell.angle_beta   90.00
_cell.angle_gamma   90.00
#
_symmetry.space_group_name_H-M   'P 1'
#
loop_
_entity.id
_entity.type
_entity.pdbx_description
1 polymer ?
#
loop_
_entity_poly.entity_id
_entity_poly.type
_entity_poly.pdbx_seq_one_letter_code
_entity_poly.pdbx_strand_id
1 'polypeptide(L)' 'MAFTIKGENASIEHGEADSFTINKKKNTIELTGQNIASRTEEYSFKDGVFSVDISGVKYDYYLKDSEAYNNALKQYGYK' A
#
# COMPACT_ATOMS: atom_id res chain seq x y z
N MET A 1 -0.20 -0.71 -9.18
CA MET A 1 -1.24 -1.44 -8.40
C MET A 1 -2.11 -0.41 -7.69
N ALA A 2 -3.40 -0.68 -7.52
CA ALA A 2 -4.32 0.22 -6.80
C ALA A 2 -4.55 -0.33 -5.39
N PHE A 3 -4.58 0.55 -4.39
CA PHE A 3 -4.99 0.18 -3.04
C PHE A 3 -6.20 1.02 -2.62
N THR A 4 -7.04 0.42 -1.78
CA THR A 4 -8.20 1.12 -1.21
C THR A 4 -8.02 1.23 0.29
N ILE A 5 -8.11 2.44 0.83
CA ILE A 5 -8.19 2.67 2.27
C ILE A 5 -9.66 2.70 2.69
N LYS A 6 -10.04 1.90 3.68
CA LYS A 6 -11.35 2.01 4.36
C LYS A 6 -11.10 2.24 5.85
N GLY A 7 -11.12 3.51 6.27
CA GLY A 7 -10.83 3.90 7.66
C GLY A 7 -9.34 3.85 7.99
N GLU A 8 -8.97 3.08 9.03
CA GLU A 8 -7.57 2.79 9.42
C GLU A 8 -7.03 1.51 8.75
N ASN A 9 -7.91 0.72 8.14
CA ASN A 9 -7.54 -0.54 7.50
C ASN A 9 -7.40 -0.35 5.99
N ALA A 10 -6.39 -1.00 5.41
CA ALA A 10 -6.21 -1.09 3.97
C ALA A 10 -5.95 -2.55 3.59
N SER A 11 -6.27 -2.91 2.35
CA SER A 11 -6.00 -4.24 1.84
C SER A 11 -5.29 -4.10 0.49
N ILE A 12 -4.26 -4.91 0.32
CA ILE A 12 -3.59 -5.12 -0.95
C ILE A 12 -3.87 -6.58 -1.31
N GLU A 13 -4.58 -6.81 -2.41
CA GLU A 13 -4.63 -8.13 -3.04
C GLU A 13 -3.41 -8.24 -3.96
N HIS A 14 -2.23 -8.54 -3.41
CA HIS A 14 -1.05 -9.03 -4.13
C HIS A 14 0.20 -8.99 -3.22
N GLY A 15 0.88 -10.12 -3.03
CA GLY A 15 2.22 -10.17 -2.41
C GLY A 15 2.34 -11.17 -1.26
N GLU A 16 3.29 -10.92 -0.35
CA GLU A 16 3.62 -11.75 0.83
C GLU A 16 2.58 -11.67 1.96
N ALA A 17 1.74 -10.62 1.99
CA ALA A 17 0.74 -10.39 3.04
C ALA A 17 -0.69 -10.40 2.46
N ASP A 18 -1.66 -10.86 3.26
CA ASP A 18 -3.08 -10.87 2.87
C ASP A 18 -3.73 -9.49 3.07
N SER A 19 -3.23 -8.73 4.07
CA SER A 19 -3.77 -7.41 4.42
C SER A 19 -2.78 -6.60 5.25
N PHE A 20 -3.06 -5.31 5.45
CA PHE A 20 -2.31 -4.49 6.40
C PHE A 20 -3.16 -3.44 7.10
N THR A 21 -2.82 -3.17 8.36
CA THR A 21 -3.44 -2.09 9.13
C THR A 21 -2.54 -0.86 9.06
N ILE A 22 -3.10 0.32 8.83
CA ILE A 22 -2.32 1.57 8.75
C ILE A 22 -2.40 2.33 10.07
N ASN A 23 -1.26 2.60 10.69
CA ASN A 23 -1.13 3.56 11.76
C ASN A 23 -0.67 4.92 11.22
N LYS A 24 -1.62 5.83 10.99
CA LYS A 24 -1.35 7.18 10.46
C LYS A 24 -0.59 8.10 11.42
N LYS A 25 -0.66 7.86 12.74
CA LYS A 25 0.06 8.68 13.72
C LYS A 25 1.54 8.36 13.76
N LYS A 26 1.88 7.09 13.54
CA LYS A 26 3.26 6.58 13.56
C LYS A 26 3.87 6.45 12.18
N ASN A 27 3.10 6.62 11.11
CA ASN A 27 3.49 6.34 9.73
C ASN A 27 4.01 4.91 9.56
N THR A 28 3.34 3.95 10.20
CA THR A 28 3.66 2.53 10.08
C THR A 28 2.49 1.74 9.55
N ILE A 29 2.77 0.63 8.90
CA ILE A 29 1.80 -0.42 8.61
C ILE A 29 2.13 -1.68 9.37
N GLU A 30 1.10 -2.45 9.71
CA GLU A 30 1.27 -3.80 10.20
C GLU A 30 0.80 -4.77 9.11
N LEU A 31 1.75 -5.50 8.52
CA LEU A 31 1.50 -6.56 7.54
C LEU A 31 1.03 -7.81 8.26
N THR A 32 -0.07 -8.40 7.79
CA THR A 32 -0.60 -9.66 8.32
C THR A 32 -1.06 -10.58 7.20
N GLY A 33 -0.96 -11.89 7.42
CA GLY A 33 -1.43 -12.91 6.48
C GLY A 33 -1.37 -14.30 7.11
N GLN A 34 -2.03 -15.28 6.50
CA GLN A 34 -2.12 -16.64 7.02
C GLN A 34 -0.75 -17.32 7.19
N ASN A 35 0.22 -17.00 6.33
CA ASN A 35 1.50 -17.69 6.25
C ASN A 35 2.71 -16.80 6.63
N ILE A 36 2.48 -15.62 7.19
CA ILE A 36 3.54 -14.72 7.63
C ILE A 36 3.37 -14.33 9.10
N ALA A 37 4.48 -14.20 9.81
CA ALA A 37 4.47 -13.52 11.11
C ALA A 37 4.11 -12.04 10.90
N SER A 38 3.36 -11.45 11.82
CA SER A 38 3.06 -10.02 11.74
C SER A 38 4.35 -9.21 11.78
N ARG A 39 4.42 -8.18 10.93
CA ARG A 39 5.57 -7.29 10.82
C ARG A 39 5.10 -5.86 10.72
N THR A 40 5.84 -4.97 11.36
CA THR A 40 5.58 -3.53 11.28
C THR A 40 6.62 -2.88 10.39
N GLU A 41 6.18 -2.23 9.33
CA GLU A 41 7.03 -1.50 8.40
C GLU A 41 6.67 -0.02 8.40
N GLU A 42 7.65 0.84 8.15
CA GLU A 42 7.39 2.26 7.92
C GLU A 42 6.86 2.47 6.50
N TYR A 43 5.94 3.43 6.35
CA TYR A 43 5.47 3.85 5.03
C TYR A 43 5.59 5.36 4.88
N SER A 44 5.60 5.80 3.62
CA SER A 44 5.40 7.21 3.28
C SER A 44 4.14 7.37 2.44
N PHE A 45 3.42 8.47 2.68
CA PHE A 45 2.28 8.85 1.85
C PHE A 45 2.40 10.29 1.42
N LYS A 46 2.56 10.50 0.12
CA LYS A 46 2.74 11.83 -0.47
C LYS A 46 2.10 11.89 -1.85
N ASP A 47 1.37 12.96 -2.12
CA ASP A 47 0.77 13.26 -3.43
C ASP A 47 -0.07 12.10 -4.00
N GLY A 48 -0.77 11.36 -3.12
CA GLY A 48 -1.60 10.21 -3.51
C GLY A 48 -0.84 8.90 -3.76
N VAL A 49 0.47 8.88 -3.52
CA VAL A 49 1.32 7.69 -3.60
C VAL A 49 1.64 7.19 -2.18
N PHE A 50 1.33 5.92 -1.94
CA PHE A 50 1.71 5.18 -0.75
C PHE A 50 2.91 4.30 -1.10
N SER A 51 4.05 4.56 -0.46
CA SER A 51 5.28 3.82 -0.70
C SER A 51 5.69 3.07 0.56
N VAL A 52 6.00 1.79 0.41
CA VAL A 52 6.42 0.92 1.52
C VAL A 52 7.49 -0.05 1.06
N ASP A 53 8.42 -0.38 1.97
CA ASP A 53 9.38 -1.45 1.79
C ASP A 53 8.83 -2.72 2.45
N ILE A 54 8.62 -3.78 1.66
CA ILE A 54 8.17 -5.08 2.14
C ILE A 54 9.29 -6.07 1.84
N SER A 55 9.94 -6.55 2.89
CA SER A 55 11.01 -7.55 2.80
C SER A 55 12.18 -7.16 1.86
N GLY A 56 12.53 -5.86 1.80
CA GLY A 56 13.60 -5.34 0.95
C GLY A 56 13.16 -4.95 -0.45
N VAL A 57 11.86 -5.07 -0.76
CA VAL A 57 11.27 -4.67 -2.03
C VAL A 57 10.36 -3.47 -1.81
N LYS A 58 10.66 -2.37 -2.51
CA LYS A 58 9.83 -1.17 -2.47
C LYS A 58 8.65 -1.30 -3.41
N TYR A 59 7.47 -0.99 -2.88
CA TYR A 59 6.23 -0.96 -3.63
C TYR A 59 5.60 0.42 -3.55
N ASP A 60 5.15 0.92 -4.71
CA ASP A 60 4.33 2.12 -4.82
C ASP A 60 2.90 1.72 -5.15
N TYR A 61 1.99 2.14 -4.28
CA TYR A 61 0.55 1.98 -4.45
C TYR A 61 -0.10 3.34 -4.65
N TYR A 62 -0.99 3.42 -5.63
CA TYR A 62 -1.64 4.69 -5.98
C TYR A 62 -3.04 4.71 -5.40
N LEU A 63 -3.38 5.80 -4.70
CA LEU A 63 -4.71 6.00 -4.14
C LEU A 63 -5.70 6.08 -5.29
N LYS A 64 -6.70 5.20 -5.30
CA LYS A 64 -7.72 5.16 -6.36
C LYS A 64 -8.33 6.56 -6.58
N ASP A 65 -8.55 6.90 -7.84
CA ASP A 65 -9.11 8.17 -8.32
C ASP A 65 -8.24 9.43 -8.06
N SER A 66 -7.03 9.28 -7.51
CA SER A 66 -6.05 10.38 -7.42
C SER A 66 -5.43 10.73 -8.76
N GLU A 67 -4.83 11.93 -8.87
CA GLU A 67 -4.04 12.32 -10.04
C GLU A 67 -2.89 11.34 -10.30
N ALA A 68 -2.17 10.94 -9.24
CA ALA A 68 -1.09 9.96 -9.34
C ALA A 68 -1.58 8.62 -9.88
N TYR A 69 -2.76 8.16 -9.46
CA TYR A 69 -3.39 6.96 -10.01
C TYR A 69 -3.72 7.12 -11.49
N ASN A 70 -4.40 8.20 -11.88
CA ASN A 70 -4.75 8.45 -13.28
C ASN A 70 -3.52 8.56 -14.18
N ASN A 71 -2.43 9.13 -13.68
CA ASN A 71 -1.15 9.21 -14.39
C ASN A 71 -0.50 7.82 -14.51
N ALA A 72 -0.50 7.02 -13.44
CA ALA A 72 -0.02 5.65 -13.47
C ALA A 72 -0.83 4.76 -14.43
N LEU A 73 -2.15 4.92 -14.50
CA LEU A 73 -3.00 4.22 -15.46
C LEU A 73 -2.57 4.50 -16.91
N LYS A 74 -2.33 5.78 -17.24
CA LYS A 74 -1.88 6.20 -18.58
C LYS A 74 -0.48 5.67 -18.92
N GLN A 75 0.45 5.75 -17.97
CA GLN A 75 1.86 5.40 -18.18
C GLN A 75 2.07 3.89 -18.30
N TYR A 76 1.42 3.11 -17.44
CA TYR A 76 1.65 1.67 -17.32
C TYR A 76 0.54 0.82 -17.95
N GLY A 77 -0.51 1.44 -18.47
CA GLY A 77 -1.61 0.74 -19.14
C GLY A 77 -2.41 -0.17 -18.21
N TYR A 78 -2.44 0.13 -16.91
CA TYR A 78 -3.29 -0.57 -15.95
C TYR A 78 -4.74 -0.50 -16.46
N LYS A 79 -5.31 -1.66 -16.80
CA LYS A 79 -6.71 -1.83 -17.22
C LYS A 79 -7.55 -2.30 -16.05
#